data_AF-A0A174LI47-F1
#
_entry.id   AF-A0A174LI47-F1
#
_cell.length_a   1.000
_cell.length_b   1.000
_cell.length_c   1.000
_cell.angle_alpha   90.00
_cell.angle_beta   90.00
_cell.angle_gamma   90.00
#
_symmetry.space_group_name_H-M   'P 1'
#
loop_
_entity.id
_entity.type
_entity.pdbx_description
1 polymer ?
#
loop_
_entity_poly.entity_id
_entity_poly.type
_entity_poly.pdbx_seq_one_letter_code
_entity_poly.pdbx_strand_id
1 'polypeptide(L)'
;MRSKFLFLCLFLFGMLTACKDTKWVDVPTGTPPEGSVTGKPGETEEPDDPDPTDKTFINCSYIRGDFFETNRISGASMGACNDLIYLTARPYADGDLTFDLPVNDATLTGAATYAASYNGRNGVLKLDGTGKMNAGDGLLHSPDGAFKKFTFGTYIYVSEWVDGACLFKKVDGGSVVIAFQLGATEGNLKLTVGSATATVTNSALKSGAWHYVAVTYDGGAAKLYIDTNNTATDFTGSLPASVPNTRADFVMGENLKGYLDETFVNSLLMGTLGRNPISFDTWNNTKTLAYWKYDDAAKPGKDSHTWAIRLEQIRTALNGQAGDRKIRLGIAGGEWLKMVGNATARTNFANNVKKVIEQYNLDGADLDFEWAYSGTDLANYSKAIVQLREVLGKDVFLTVSLHPVSYKISAEAIAAVDFISLQCYGPSVELFSMERFKSDGKAAVDYGIPQDKLVMGVPFYGTTGTAGEQAAYFDLVGKGNLTNTSADTWSYEGKNYTLNSQNTIRQKTQYVCENGFGGIMSWDLATDVDVTHEMSLLKAVKEELDYYANPTVE
;
A
#
# COMPACT_ATOMS: atom_id res chain seq x y z
N MET A 1 7.05 -32.84 11.44
CA MET A 1 6.23 -31.64 11.72
C MET A 1 7.12 -30.41 11.54
N ARG A 2 7.18 -29.87 10.30
CA ARG A 2 7.88 -28.64 9.91
C ARG A 2 7.01 -27.99 8.83
N SER A 3 6.80 -26.66 8.89
CA SER A 3 5.93 -25.81 8.04
C SER A 3 4.75 -25.18 8.79
N LYS A 4 5.03 -24.21 9.67
CA LYS A 4 4.10 -23.17 10.18
C LYS A 4 4.89 -21.99 10.80
N PHE A 5 5.66 -21.27 9.99
CA PHE A 5 6.33 -20.01 10.38
C PHE A 5 6.44 -19.10 9.15
N LEU A 6 5.32 -18.47 8.77
CA LEU A 6 5.22 -17.40 7.78
C LEU A 6 3.86 -16.71 7.99
N PHE A 7 3.80 -15.70 8.87
CA PHE A 7 2.61 -14.92 9.24
C PHE A 7 3.15 -13.65 9.94
N LEU A 8 3.28 -12.50 9.29
CA LEU A 8 2.15 -11.58 9.04
C LEU A 8 2.46 -10.58 7.91
N CYS A 9 2.75 -11.06 6.71
CA CYS A 9 2.71 -10.25 5.50
C CYS A 9 2.36 -11.14 4.30
N LEU A 10 1.24 -10.80 3.63
CA LEU A 10 0.91 -11.13 2.24
C LEU A 10 0.52 -12.61 1.93
N PHE A 11 -0.40 -12.81 0.96
CA PHE A 11 -0.98 -14.13 0.63
C PHE A 11 -1.12 -14.42 -0.89
N LEU A 12 -0.25 -15.31 -1.40
CA LEU A 12 -0.52 -16.52 -2.22
C LEU A 12 -0.76 -16.54 -3.78
N PHE A 13 0.26 -16.83 -4.65
CA PHE A 13 0.32 -17.27 -6.10
C PHE A 13 0.94 -16.37 -7.23
N GLY A 14 1.12 -16.93 -8.47
CA GLY A 14 1.70 -16.37 -9.73
C GLY A 14 1.08 -17.03 -11.00
N MET A 15 1.59 -17.02 -12.26
CA MET A 15 2.84 -16.48 -12.88
C MET A 15 2.84 -16.71 -14.44
N LEU A 16 3.65 -15.96 -15.24
CA LEU A 16 4.19 -16.26 -16.63
C LEU A 16 3.23 -16.29 -17.88
N THR A 17 3.49 -15.72 -19.10
CA THR A 17 4.64 -14.94 -19.68
C THR A 17 4.31 -14.11 -20.98
N ALA A 18 4.82 -12.86 -21.08
CA ALA A 18 5.29 -12.05 -22.25
C ALA A 18 4.52 -11.97 -23.61
N CYS A 19 4.43 -10.82 -24.32
CA CYS A 19 5.56 -9.96 -24.75
C CYS A 19 5.19 -8.58 -25.40
N LYS A 20 5.84 -7.50 -24.92
CA LYS A 20 6.40 -6.29 -25.61
C LYS A 20 5.59 -5.15 -26.31
N ASP A 21 6.16 -3.96 -26.08
CA ASP A 21 6.20 -2.69 -26.85
C ASP A 21 5.00 -1.71 -26.85
N THR A 22 5.12 -0.62 -26.07
CA THR A 22 4.39 0.66 -26.24
C THR A 22 5.32 1.87 -26.04
N LYS A 23 4.96 3.00 -26.67
CA LYS A 23 5.76 4.24 -26.73
C LYS A 23 5.25 5.32 -25.76
N TRP A 24 6.17 6.17 -25.34
CA TRP A 24 6.00 7.28 -24.38
C TRP A 24 5.15 8.44 -24.91
N VAL A 25 4.55 9.19 -23.98
CA VAL A 25 3.94 10.51 -24.18
C VAL A 25 4.33 11.40 -22.99
N ASP A 26 4.80 12.62 -23.26
CA ASP A 26 5.29 13.56 -22.23
C ASP A 26 4.16 14.22 -21.43
N VAL A 27 4.45 14.63 -20.19
CA VAL A 27 3.53 15.35 -19.28
C VAL A 27 4.15 16.70 -18.88
N PRO A 28 3.37 17.80 -18.78
CA PRO A 28 3.92 19.13 -18.53
C PRO A 28 4.42 19.34 -17.09
N THR A 29 5.53 20.05 -16.94
CA THR A 29 6.12 20.44 -15.65
C THR A 29 5.31 21.54 -14.95
N GLY A 30 4.74 21.25 -13.79
CA GLY A 30 4.26 22.24 -12.83
C GLY A 30 5.32 22.56 -11.78
N THR A 31 5.35 23.80 -11.28
CA THR A 31 6.27 24.22 -10.21
C THR A 31 5.92 23.53 -8.87
N PRO A 32 6.88 23.01 -8.10
CA PRO A 32 6.61 22.44 -6.77
C PRO A 32 6.11 23.48 -5.76
N PRO A 33 5.36 23.08 -4.71
CA PRO A 33 4.97 23.96 -3.61
C PRO A 33 6.13 24.30 -2.66
N GLU A 34 6.04 25.45 -1.98
CA GLU A 34 6.99 25.83 -0.91
C GLU A 34 7.06 24.74 0.17
N GLY A 35 8.28 24.37 0.58
CA GLY A 35 8.53 23.23 1.48
C GLY A 35 8.88 21.92 0.77
N SER A 36 8.94 21.89 -0.57
CA SER A 36 9.71 20.87 -1.29
C SER A 36 11.21 21.16 -1.21
N VAL A 37 12.05 20.14 -1.10
CA VAL A 37 13.49 20.29 -1.39
C VAL A 37 13.63 20.79 -2.84
N THR A 38 14.16 22.01 -3.00
CA THR A 38 14.53 22.54 -4.32
C THR A 38 15.84 21.91 -4.76
N GLY A 39 15.75 20.66 -5.21
CA GLY A 39 16.82 19.92 -5.84
C GLY A 39 16.24 19.11 -6.99
N LYS A 40 16.36 19.60 -8.23
CA LYS A 40 16.11 18.72 -9.38
C LYS A 40 17.13 17.58 -9.33
N PRO A 41 16.77 16.35 -9.71
CA PRO A 41 17.75 15.27 -9.89
C PRO A 41 18.89 15.72 -10.82
N GLY A 42 20.07 15.96 -10.25
CA GLY A 42 21.27 16.37 -10.99
C GLY A 42 21.68 17.86 -10.91
N GLU A 43 21.01 18.72 -10.13
CA GLU A 43 21.54 20.04 -9.80
C GLU A 43 22.40 19.96 -8.53
N THR A 44 23.70 20.24 -8.65
CA THR A 44 24.66 20.26 -7.55
C THR A 44 24.70 21.62 -6.89
N GLU A 45 23.93 21.79 -5.82
CA GLU A 45 24.36 22.67 -4.73
C GLU A 45 25.23 21.83 -3.79
N GLU A 46 26.44 22.31 -3.51
CA GLU A 46 27.23 21.78 -2.39
C GLU A 46 26.41 22.07 -1.13
N PRO A 47 26.06 21.06 -0.30
CA PRO A 47 25.38 21.35 0.95
C PRO A 47 26.30 22.22 1.81
N ASP A 48 25.75 23.27 2.43
CA ASP A 48 26.46 23.98 3.50
C ASP A 48 26.92 22.94 4.53
N ASP A 49 28.22 22.95 4.87
CA ASP A 49 28.78 22.05 5.88
C ASP A 49 27.94 22.21 7.16
N PRO A 50 27.21 21.16 7.62
CA PRO A 50 26.34 21.29 8.77
C PRO A 50 27.18 21.67 10.00
N ASP A 51 26.70 22.62 10.80
CA ASP A 51 27.42 23.00 12.02
C ASP A 51 27.62 21.73 12.87
N PRO A 52 28.86 21.32 13.18
CA PRO A 52 29.13 20.10 13.92
C PRO A 52 28.56 20.09 15.36
N THR A 53 27.95 21.19 15.83
CA THR A 53 27.14 21.19 17.06
C THR A 53 25.68 20.76 16.88
N ASP A 54 25.10 20.87 15.68
CA ASP A 54 23.66 20.62 15.45
C ASP A 54 23.38 19.13 15.20
N LYS A 55 23.08 18.41 16.28
CA LYS A 55 22.68 17.00 16.23
C LYS A 55 21.24 16.84 15.73
N THR A 56 21.08 16.51 14.45
CA THR A 56 19.79 16.11 13.88
C THR A 56 19.56 14.61 14.06
N PHE A 57 18.70 14.23 15.01
CA PHE A 57 18.27 12.84 15.16
C PHE A 57 17.17 12.47 14.16
N ILE A 58 17.19 11.24 13.66
CA ILE A 58 16.13 10.71 12.80
C ILE A 58 14.92 10.34 13.68
N ASN A 59 13.76 10.89 13.36
CA ASN A 59 12.46 10.44 13.86
C ASN A 59 11.68 9.87 12.68
N CYS A 60 11.82 8.55 12.48
CA CYS A 60 11.26 7.82 11.36
C CYS A 60 9.95 7.11 11.73
N SER A 61 8.99 7.06 10.81
CA SER A 61 7.80 6.21 10.97
C SER A 61 7.18 5.77 9.64
N TYR A 62 6.42 4.68 9.71
CA TYR A 62 5.64 4.20 8.58
C TYR A 62 4.28 4.89 8.48
N ILE A 63 3.91 5.25 7.24
CA ILE A 63 2.54 5.58 6.86
C ILE A 63 1.95 4.36 6.15
N ARG A 64 0.87 3.80 6.72
CA ARG A 64 0.04 2.79 6.05
C ARG A 64 -1.25 3.43 5.57
N GLY A 65 -1.45 3.44 4.24
CA GLY A 65 -2.41 4.33 3.60
C GLY A 65 -3.89 4.15 4.01
N ASP A 66 -4.34 2.91 4.28
CA ASP A 66 -5.69 2.66 4.78
C ASP A 66 -5.99 3.37 6.12
N PHE A 67 -4.96 3.49 6.96
CA PHE A 67 -5.08 4.10 8.27
C PHE A 67 -5.00 5.63 8.20
N PHE A 68 -4.35 6.17 7.18
CA PHE A 68 -4.46 7.58 6.84
C PHE A 68 -5.88 7.93 6.38
N GLU A 69 -6.47 7.18 5.45
CA GLU A 69 -7.85 7.43 4.95
C GLU A 69 -8.92 7.27 6.03
N THR A 70 -8.70 6.38 7.01
CA THR A 70 -9.59 6.20 8.18
C THR A 70 -9.27 7.13 9.35
N ASN A 71 -8.49 8.20 9.12
CA ASN A 71 -8.12 9.23 10.10
C ASN A 71 -7.41 8.72 11.38
N ARG A 72 -6.72 7.57 11.32
CA ARG A 72 -5.81 7.14 12.40
C ARG A 72 -4.45 7.83 12.35
N ILE A 73 -4.00 8.26 11.16
CA ILE A 73 -2.76 9.01 10.97
C ILE A 73 -3.12 10.47 10.70
N SER A 74 -2.73 11.39 11.59
CA SER A 74 -2.98 12.82 11.42
C SER A 74 -1.80 13.57 10.80
N GLY A 75 -2.06 14.75 10.26
CA GLY A 75 -1.01 15.68 9.82
C GLY A 75 -0.05 16.07 10.96
N ALA A 76 -0.54 16.20 12.19
CA ALA A 76 0.29 16.51 13.35
C ALA A 76 1.25 15.35 13.70
N SER A 77 0.75 14.10 13.72
CA SER A 77 1.61 12.93 13.94
C SER A 77 2.65 12.76 12.83
N MET A 78 2.29 12.97 11.56
CA MET A 78 3.28 12.95 10.47
C MET A 78 4.28 14.12 10.57
N GLY A 79 3.82 15.30 11.00
CA GLY A 79 4.65 16.50 11.21
C GLY A 79 5.62 16.40 12.39
N ALA A 80 5.41 15.48 13.32
CA ALA A 80 6.35 15.18 14.41
C ALA A 80 7.57 14.36 13.94
N CYS A 81 7.50 13.72 12.77
CA CYS A 81 8.58 12.98 12.13
C CYS A 81 9.33 13.85 11.09
N ASN A 82 10.63 13.61 10.94
CA ASN A 82 11.45 14.19 9.87
C ASN A 82 11.78 13.19 8.74
N ASP A 83 11.47 11.91 8.93
CA ASP A 83 11.50 10.88 7.89
C ASP A 83 10.22 10.05 7.92
N LEU A 84 9.59 9.89 6.76
CA LEU A 84 8.31 9.18 6.60
C LEU A 84 8.43 8.16 5.46
N ILE A 85 8.06 6.92 5.74
CA ILE A 85 8.06 5.84 4.74
C ILE A 85 6.61 5.48 4.41
N TYR A 86 6.16 5.78 3.18
CA TYR A 86 4.83 5.35 2.73
C TYR A 86 4.89 3.91 2.22
N LEU A 87 4.45 2.96 3.06
CA LEU A 87 4.34 1.54 2.69
C LEU A 87 3.19 1.34 1.70
N THR A 88 3.53 1.12 0.44
CA THR A 88 2.57 0.90 -0.66
C THR A 88 3.05 -0.11 -1.69
N ALA A 89 4.36 -0.20 -1.96
CA ALA A 89 4.89 -0.97 -3.08
C ALA A 89 5.32 -2.40 -2.71
N ARG A 90 5.20 -3.33 -3.68
CA ARG A 90 5.59 -4.75 -3.58
C ARG A 90 6.23 -5.22 -4.90
N PRO A 91 7.35 -5.96 -4.89
CA PRO A 91 7.98 -6.48 -6.11
C PRO A 91 7.35 -7.81 -6.60
N TYR A 92 7.26 -7.98 -7.92
CA TYR A 92 7.16 -9.28 -8.59
C TYR A 92 8.55 -9.94 -8.75
N ALA A 93 8.56 -11.24 -9.04
CA ALA A 93 9.80 -12.01 -9.21
C ALA A 93 10.71 -11.53 -10.36
N ASP A 94 10.17 -10.78 -11.33
CA ASP A 94 10.86 -10.22 -12.48
C ASP A 94 11.38 -8.78 -12.26
N GLY A 95 11.08 -8.18 -11.11
CA GLY A 95 11.45 -6.81 -10.75
C GLY A 95 10.43 -5.74 -11.13
N ASP A 96 9.25 -6.09 -11.64
CA ASP A 96 8.15 -5.13 -11.73
C ASP A 96 7.57 -4.82 -10.34
N LEU A 97 6.97 -3.62 -10.20
CA LEU A 97 6.32 -3.18 -8.97
C LEU A 97 4.79 -3.29 -9.12
N THR A 98 4.13 -3.65 -8.03
CA THR A 98 2.71 -3.34 -7.81
C THR A 98 2.55 -2.46 -6.57
N PHE A 99 1.37 -1.88 -6.40
CA PHE A 99 1.00 -1.03 -5.28
C PHE A 99 -0.17 -1.64 -4.51
N ASP A 100 -0.46 -1.16 -3.30
CA ASP A 100 -1.67 -1.52 -2.54
C ASP A 100 -2.94 -1.06 -3.27
N LEU A 101 -2.89 0.16 -3.82
CA LEU A 101 -3.88 0.76 -4.71
C LEU A 101 -3.23 1.19 -6.03
N PRO A 102 -3.21 0.35 -7.08
CA PRO A 102 -2.59 0.69 -8.36
C PRO A 102 -3.25 1.92 -9.02
N VAL A 103 -2.56 2.55 -9.97
CA VAL A 103 -3.14 3.63 -10.78
C VAL A 103 -3.80 3.00 -12.00
N ASN A 104 -5.13 2.88 -11.98
CA ASN A 104 -5.90 2.23 -13.06
C ASN A 104 -6.62 3.28 -13.93
N ASP A 105 -5.95 4.42 -14.19
CA ASP A 105 -6.43 5.47 -15.11
C ASP A 105 -6.68 4.84 -16.50
N ALA A 106 -7.94 4.79 -16.88
CA ALA A 106 -8.40 4.02 -18.01
C ALA A 106 -8.42 4.82 -19.31
N THR A 107 -7.94 4.20 -20.39
CA THR A 107 -7.99 4.78 -21.74
C THR A 107 -9.27 4.34 -22.45
N LEU A 108 -10.03 5.30 -22.96
CA LEU A 108 -11.19 5.06 -23.82
C LEU A 108 -10.73 4.78 -25.25
N THR A 109 -11.31 3.77 -25.90
CA THR A 109 -10.99 3.35 -27.28
C THR A 109 -12.26 3.01 -28.05
N GLY A 110 -12.18 2.99 -29.39
CA GLY A 110 -13.37 2.89 -30.25
C GLY A 110 -14.23 4.15 -30.13
N ALA A 111 -15.55 4.00 -30.15
CA ALA A 111 -16.50 5.12 -29.96
C ALA A 111 -16.95 5.31 -28.49
N ALA A 112 -16.14 4.87 -27.52
CA ALA A 112 -16.37 5.18 -26.11
C ALA A 112 -16.16 6.69 -25.87
N THR A 113 -17.12 7.36 -25.25
CA THR A 113 -17.09 8.82 -25.04
C THR A 113 -17.66 9.23 -23.69
N TYR A 114 -17.22 10.37 -23.17
CA TYR A 114 -17.91 11.05 -22.06
C TYR A 114 -19.26 11.59 -22.52
N ALA A 115 -20.27 11.55 -21.65
CA ALA A 115 -21.52 12.29 -21.80
C ALA A 115 -21.83 13.08 -20.51
N ALA A 116 -22.05 14.38 -20.65
CA ALA A 116 -22.26 15.29 -19.51
C ALA A 116 -23.48 14.93 -18.65
N SER A 117 -24.52 14.35 -19.25
CA SER A 117 -25.62 13.71 -18.53
C SER A 117 -26.37 12.72 -19.41
N TYR A 118 -27.04 11.76 -18.78
CA TYR A 118 -27.97 10.84 -19.43
C TYR A 118 -29.04 10.34 -18.46
N ASN A 119 -30.32 10.53 -18.80
CA ASN A 119 -31.49 10.06 -18.03
C ASN A 119 -31.39 10.30 -16.50
N GLY A 120 -31.01 11.53 -16.11
CA GLY A 120 -30.96 11.97 -14.71
C GLY A 120 -29.65 11.70 -13.96
N ARG A 121 -28.70 10.99 -14.57
CA ARG A 121 -27.31 10.89 -14.07
C ARG A 121 -26.41 11.87 -14.82
N ASN A 122 -25.37 12.39 -14.17
CA ASN A 122 -24.41 13.33 -14.72
C ASN A 122 -23.06 12.64 -14.91
N GLY A 123 -22.23 13.14 -15.83
CA GLY A 123 -20.85 12.69 -16.02
C GLY A 123 -20.69 11.20 -16.23
N VAL A 124 -21.25 10.64 -17.32
CA VAL A 124 -21.31 9.18 -17.53
C VAL A 124 -20.45 8.73 -18.71
N LEU A 125 -19.98 7.48 -18.67
CA LEU A 125 -19.36 6.83 -19.84
C LEU A 125 -20.46 6.35 -20.81
N LYS A 126 -20.35 6.73 -22.08
CA LYS A 126 -21.21 6.28 -23.18
C LYS A 126 -20.49 5.23 -24.04
N LEU A 127 -21.22 4.17 -24.39
CA LEU A 127 -20.76 3.03 -25.19
C LEU A 127 -21.80 2.68 -26.27
N ASP A 128 -21.37 2.51 -27.51
CA ASP A 128 -22.24 2.25 -28.67
C ASP A 128 -22.18 0.80 -29.19
N GLY A 129 -21.50 -0.09 -28.45
CA GLY A 129 -21.17 -1.45 -28.86
C GLY A 129 -19.82 -1.59 -29.59
N THR A 130 -19.17 -0.51 -30.00
CA THR A 130 -17.81 -0.51 -30.58
C THR A 130 -16.77 0.10 -29.65
N GLY A 131 -17.21 1.00 -28.76
CA GLY A 131 -16.38 1.57 -27.69
C GLY A 131 -16.05 0.59 -26.56
N LYS A 132 -14.95 0.85 -25.86
CA LYS A 132 -14.57 0.25 -24.56
C LYS A 132 -13.57 1.13 -23.81
N MET A 133 -13.44 0.93 -22.48
CA MET A 133 -12.31 1.47 -21.71
C MET A 133 -11.36 0.33 -21.31
N ASN A 134 -10.07 0.64 -21.19
CA ASN A 134 -9.05 -0.28 -20.70
C ASN A 134 -8.31 0.36 -19.53
N ALA A 135 -8.36 -0.29 -18.36
CA ALA A 135 -7.78 0.19 -17.11
C ALA A 135 -6.36 -0.34 -16.82
N GLY A 136 -5.71 -0.99 -17.78
CA GLY A 136 -4.40 -1.61 -17.60
C GLY A 136 -4.48 -2.93 -16.81
N ASP A 137 -3.33 -3.49 -16.42
CA ASP A 137 -3.28 -4.86 -15.88
C ASP A 137 -3.61 -4.97 -14.38
N GLY A 138 -3.40 -3.89 -13.60
CA GLY A 138 -3.22 -3.87 -12.14
C GLY A 138 -4.30 -4.48 -11.23
N LEU A 139 -5.45 -4.88 -11.77
CA LEU A 139 -6.58 -5.40 -10.99
C LEU A 139 -6.66 -6.93 -10.97
N LEU A 140 -7.03 -7.48 -9.82
CA LEU A 140 -7.30 -8.92 -9.60
C LEU A 140 -6.10 -9.87 -9.81
N HIS A 141 -4.88 -9.36 -9.64
CA HIS A 141 -3.67 -10.18 -9.46
C HIS A 141 -2.72 -9.51 -8.44
N SER A 142 -1.75 -10.26 -7.92
CA SER A 142 -0.76 -9.75 -6.94
C SER A 142 0.56 -10.55 -7.04
N PRO A 143 1.72 -10.02 -6.61
CA PRO A 143 2.91 -10.84 -6.35
C PRO A 143 2.71 -11.76 -5.15
N ASP A 144 1.74 -11.41 -4.29
CA ASP A 144 1.36 -12.22 -3.15
C ASP A 144 0.60 -13.41 -3.69
N GLY A 145 -0.59 -13.13 -4.25
CA GLY A 145 -1.11 -13.77 -5.46
C GLY A 145 -2.63 -13.76 -5.64
N ALA A 146 -3.16 -14.93 -6.03
CA ALA A 146 -4.50 -15.15 -6.58
C ALA A 146 -5.62 -14.65 -5.66
N PHE A 147 -6.43 -13.74 -6.21
CA PHE A 147 -7.63 -13.23 -5.55
C PHE A 147 -8.67 -14.33 -5.36
N LYS A 148 -9.01 -14.62 -4.11
CA LYS A 148 -10.07 -15.58 -3.71
C LYS A 148 -11.42 -14.92 -3.53
N LYS A 149 -11.45 -13.59 -3.43
CA LYS A 149 -12.67 -12.79 -3.30
C LYS A 149 -12.49 -11.40 -3.92
N PHE A 150 -13.59 -10.84 -4.41
CA PHE A 150 -13.69 -9.44 -4.82
C PHE A 150 -15.17 -9.02 -4.93
N THR A 151 -15.40 -7.72 -5.10
CA THR A 151 -16.65 -7.13 -5.58
C THR A 151 -16.37 -6.27 -6.80
N PHE A 152 -17.17 -6.38 -7.84
CA PHE A 152 -17.28 -5.36 -8.90
C PHE A 152 -18.68 -4.76 -8.82
N GLY A 153 -18.81 -3.44 -8.93
CA GLY A 153 -20.10 -2.76 -8.97
C GLY A 153 -20.09 -1.56 -9.91
N THR A 154 -21.26 -1.21 -10.46
CA THR A 154 -21.46 -0.09 -11.38
C THR A 154 -22.95 0.25 -11.48
N TYR A 155 -23.28 1.50 -11.78
CA TYR A 155 -24.56 1.84 -12.42
C TYR A 155 -24.46 1.59 -13.93
N ILE A 156 -25.44 0.89 -14.49
CA ILE A 156 -25.52 0.58 -15.92
C ILE A 156 -26.88 0.98 -16.48
N TYR A 157 -26.87 1.56 -17.68
CA TYR A 157 -28.05 1.72 -18.51
C TYR A 157 -27.84 0.93 -19.80
N VAL A 158 -28.55 -0.20 -19.96
CA VAL A 158 -28.50 -0.99 -21.20
C VAL A 158 -29.47 -0.35 -22.21
N SER A 159 -28.96 0.22 -23.30
CA SER A 159 -29.78 0.81 -24.37
C SER A 159 -30.29 -0.26 -25.34
N GLU A 160 -29.45 -1.26 -25.63
CA GLU A 160 -29.80 -2.42 -26.45
C GLU A 160 -29.12 -3.65 -25.84
N TRP A 161 -29.88 -4.72 -25.64
CA TRP A 161 -29.36 -5.94 -25.02
C TRP A 161 -28.56 -6.78 -26.03
N VAL A 162 -27.29 -7.04 -25.73
CA VAL A 162 -26.36 -7.78 -26.60
C VAL A 162 -25.74 -8.94 -25.81
N ASP A 163 -25.90 -10.18 -26.30
CA ASP A 163 -25.28 -11.35 -25.66
C ASP A 163 -23.75 -11.23 -25.66
N GLY A 164 -23.13 -11.54 -24.53
CA GLY A 164 -21.67 -11.48 -24.36
C GLY A 164 -21.10 -10.07 -24.18
N ALA A 165 -21.92 -9.01 -24.17
CA ALA A 165 -21.47 -7.67 -23.82
C ALA A 165 -20.85 -7.64 -22.42
N CYS A 166 -19.63 -7.11 -22.32
CA CYS A 166 -18.82 -7.18 -21.11
C CYS A 166 -19.10 -5.96 -20.21
N LEU A 167 -19.43 -6.20 -18.95
CA LEU A 167 -19.27 -5.20 -17.90
C LEU A 167 -17.77 -5.05 -17.62
N PHE A 168 -17.07 -6.17 -17.41
CA PHE A 168 -15.61 -6.23 -17.44
C PHE A 168 -15.07 -7.59 -17.94
N LYS A 169 -13.81 -7.62 -18.38
CA LYS A 169 -13.03 -8.83 -18.65
C LYS A 169 -11.52 -8.63 -18.49
N LYS A 170 -10.80 -9.72 -18.21
CA LYS A 170 -9.35 -9.90 -18.37
C LYS A 170 -9.11 -11.11 -19.28
N VAL A 171 -8.24 -10.97 -20.28
CA VAL A 171 -7.90 -12.03 -21.25
C VAL A 171 -6.39 -12.05 -21.44
N ASP A 172 -5.78 -13.23 -21.39
CA ASP A 172 -4.37 -13.46 -21.66
C ASP A 172 -4.19 -14.58 -22.69
N GLY A 173 -3.33 -14.40 -23.69
CA GLY A 173 -3.12 -15.39 -24.76
C GLY A 173 -4.39 -15.85 -25.50
N GLY A 174 -5.46 -15.05 -25.49
CA GLY A 174 -6.79 -15.42 -26.00
C GLY A 174 -7.65 -16.26 -25.04
N SER A 175 -7.13 -16.62 -23.87
CA SER A 175 -7.84 -17.33 -22.81
C SER A 175 -8.46 -16.35 -21.80
N VAL A 176 -9.69 -16.61 -21.35
CA VAL A 176 -10.34 -15.79 -20.32
C VAL A 176 -9.69 -16.03 -18.97
N VAL A 177 -9.20 -14.96 -18.35
CA VAL A 177 -8.79 -14.96 -16.93
C VAL A 177 -10.05 -14.80 -16.08
N ILE A 178 -10.83 -13.76 -16.37
CA ILE A 178 -12.16 -13.53 -15.79
C ILE A 178 -13.00 -12.65 -16.73
N ALA A 179 -14.32 -12.85 -16.79
CA ALA A 179 -15.24 -11.99 -17.53
C ALA A 179 -16.63 -11.97 -16.89
N PHE A 180 -17.22 -10.78 -16.73
CA PHE A 180 -18.61 -10.59 -16.29
C PHE A 180 -19.41 -9.94 -17.43
N GLN A 181 -20.42 -10.66 -17.92
CA GLN A 181 -21.05 -10.40 -19.21
C GLN A 181 -22.57 -10.48 -19.13
N LEU A 182 -23.26 -9.75 -20.01
CA LEU A 182 -24.67 -9.99 -20.32
C LEU A 182 -24.84 -11.35 -21.00
N GLY A 183 -25.96 -12.01 -20.72
CA GLY A 183 -26.35 -13.29 -21.30
C GLY A 183 -27.29 -13.16 -22.50
N ALA A 184 -27.78 -14.30 -23.00
CA ALA A 184 -28.54 -14.35 -24.25
C ALA A 184 -29.96 -13.76 -24.15
N THR A 185 -30.48 -13.61 -22.93
CA THR A 185 -31.82 -13.09 -22.63
C THR A 185 -31.71 -11.95 -21.64
N GLU A 186 -32.59 -10.94 -21.75
CA GLU A 186 -32.65 -9.83 -20.80
C GLU A 186 -32.75 -10.30 -19.34
N GLY A 187 -31.93 -9.70 -18.48
CA GLY A 187 -31.81 -10.05 -17.06
C GLY A 187 -30.93 -11.28 -16.77
N ASN A 188 -30.41 -11.99 -17.78
CA ASN A 188 -29.43 -13.06 -17.61
C ASN A 188 -28.00 -12.51 -17.63
N LEU A 189 -27.12 -12.93 -16.72
CA LEU A 189 -25.70 -12.59 -16.75
C LEU A 189 -24.84 -13.85 -16.58
N LYS A 190 -23.60 -13.75 -17.06
CA LYS A 190 -22.59 -14.81 -17.08
C LYS A 190 -21.34 -14.30 -16.35
N LEU A 191 -20.83 -15.06 -15.38
CA LEU A 191 -19.50 -14.84 -14.80
C LEU A 191 -18.63 -16.03 -15.19
N THR A 192 -17.57 -15.76 -15.95
CA THR A 192 -16.57 -16.75 -16.35
C THR A 192 -15.29 -16.49 -15.57
N VAL A 193 -14.69 -17.52 -14.98
CA VAL A 193 -13.40 -17.47 -14.26
C VAL A 193 -12.56 -18.64 -14.76
N GLY A 194 -11.44 -18.35 -15.42
CA GLY A 194 -10.71 -19.35 -16.19
C GLY A 194 -11.60 -20.03 -17.25
N SER A 195 -11.65 -21.36 -17.23
CA SER A 195 -12.43 -22.18 -18.15
C SER A 195 -13.88 -22.47 -17.70
N ALA A 196 -14.32 -21.95 -16.55
CA ALA A 196 -15.62 -22.25 -15.97
C ALA A 196 -16.54 -21.01 -15.95
N THR A 197 -17.82 -21.21 -16.30
CA THR A 197 -18.84 -20.17 -16.33
C THR A 197 -20.01 -20.54 -15.42
N ALA A 198 -20.44 -19.60 -14.59
CA ALA A 198 -21.70 -19.66 -13.85
C ALA A 198 -22.66 -18.58 -14.38
N THR A 199 -23.97 -18.81 -14.27
CA THR A 199 -25.00 -17.91 -14.79
C THR A 199 -26.01 -17.51 -13.72
N VAL A 200 -26.59 -16.34 -13.87
CA VAL A 200 -27.62 -15.81 -12.97
C VAL A 200 -28.71 -15.16 -13.79
N THR A 201 -29.95 -15.19 -13.31
CA THR A 201 -31.06 -14.46 -13.94
C THR A 201 -31.78 -13.66 -12.87
N ASN A 202 -31.88 -12.34 -13.08
CA ASN A 202 -32.64 -11.44 -12.23
C ASN A 202 -33.52 -10.55 -13.11
N SER A 203 -34.83 -10.68 -12.98
CA SER A 203 -35.82 -10.01 -13.81
C SER A 203 -35.95 -8.50 -13.56
N ALA A 204 -35.32 -7.96 -12.51
CA ALA A 204 -35.31 -6.53 -12.22
C ALA A 204 -34.39 -5.75 -13.19
N LEU A 205 -33.31 -6.37 -13.68
CA LEU A 205 -32.40 -5.73 -14.64
C LEU A 205 -33.06 -5.65 -16.03
N LYS A 206 -33.31 -4.42 -16.49
CA LYS A 206 -34.01 -4.12 -17.75
C LYS A 206 -33.24 -3.19 -18.66
N SER A 207 -33.49 -3.34 -19.96
CA SER A 207 -33.07 -2.38 -20.97
C SER A 207 -33.92 -1.11 -20.86
N GLY A 208 -33.34 0.06 -21.17
CA GLY A 208 -34.07 1.33 -21.15
C GLY A 208 -34.20 1.99 -19.76
N ALA A 209 -33.54 1.47 -18.74
CA ALA A 209 -33.50 2.04 -17.39
C ALA A 209 -32.10 1.99 -16.77
N TRP A 210 -31.85 2.87 -15.80
CA TRP A 210 -30.65 2.83 -14.96
C TRP A 210 -30.83 1.79 -13.86
N HIS A 211 -29.88 0.88 -13.73
CA HIS A 211 -29.81 -0.12 -12.68
C HIS A 211 -28.46 -0.07 -11.98
N TYR A 212 -28.45 -0.21 -10.65
CA TYR A 212 -27.22 -0.56 -9.95
C TYR A 212 -26.99 -2.07 -10.05
N VAL A 213 -25.79 -2.47 -10.50
CA VAL A 213 -25.40 -3.88 -10.66
C VAL A 213 -24.09 -4.13 -9.93
N ALA A 214 -24.07 -5.14 -9.06
CA ALA A 214 -22.85 -5.66 -8.47
C ALA A 214 -22.75 -7.18 -8.54
N VAL A 215 -21.52 -7.67 -8.63
CA VAL A 215 -21.18 -9.08 -8.44
C VAL A 215 -20.16 -9.20 -7.32
N THR A 216 -20.46 -10.04 -6.32
CA THR A 216 -19.45 -10.55 -5.38
C THR A 216 -19.00 -11.92 -5.83
N TYR A 217 -17.73 -12.22 -5.60
CA TYR A 217 -17.13 -13.53 -5.82
C TYR A 217 -16.41 -13.93 -4.53
N ASP A 218 -16.62 -15.16 -4.06
CA ASP A 218 -16.05 -15.71 -2.83
C ASP A 218 -15.75 -17.20 -2.98
N GLY A 219 -14.47 -17.56 -3.12
CA GLY A 219 -13.98 -18.93 -3.02
C GLY A 219 -14.58 -19.94 -4.03
N GLY A 220 -15.15 -19.48 -5.15
CA GLY A 220 -15.84 -20.31 -6.14
C GLY A 220 -17.37 -20.19 -6.15
N ALA A 221 -17.94 -19.41 -5.23
CA ALA A 221 -19.32 -18.93 -5.31
C ALA A 221 -19.36 -17.49 -5.85
N ALA A 222 -20.49 -17.07 -6.42
CA ALA A 222 -20.74 -15.70 -6.81
C ALA A 222 -22.20 -15.30 -6.55
N LYS A 223 -22.44 -14.01 -6.29
CA LYS A 223 -23.76 -13.44 -6.04
C LYS A 223 -23.96 -12.11 -6.77
N LEU A 224 -25.16 -11.91 -7.31
CA LEU A 224 -25.58 -10.71 -8.02
C LEU A 224 -26.45 -9.81 -7.13
N TYR A 225 -26.26 -8.50 -7.21
CA TYR A 225 -27.07 -7.49 -6.56
C TYR A 225 -27.61 -6.54 -7.64
N ILE A 226 -28.94 -6.38 -7.72
CA ILE A 226 -29.62 -5.47 -8.66
C ILE A 226 -30.55 -4.56 -7.85
N ASP A 227 -30.27 -3.25 -7.77
CA ASP A 227 -31.07 -2.20 -7.12
C ASP A 227 -31.50 -2.38 -5.64
N THR A 228 -31.31 -3.55 -5.04
CA THR A 228 -31.82 -3.90 -3.70
C THR A 228 -30.93 -3.39 -2.57
N ASN A 229 -31.47 -3.40 -1.35
CA ASN A 229 -30.71 -3.18 -0.12
C ASN A 229 -30.19 -4.54 0.40
N ASN A 230 -29.22 -5.12 -0.31
CA ASN A 230 -28.51 -6.38 0.01
C ASN A 230 -29.25 -7.72 -0.19
N THR A 231 -30.40 -7.76 -0.89
CA THR A 231 -30.97 -9.05 -1.34
C THR A 231 -30.24 -9.52 -2.58
N ALA A 232 -29.38 -10.53 -2.43
CA ALA A 232 -28.57 -11.08 -3.51
C ALA A 232 -29.30 -12.21 -4.26
N THR A 233 -28.93 -12.44 -5.52
CA THR A 233 -29.29 -13.62 -6.31
C THR A 233 -28.04 -14.49 -6.52
N ASP A 234 -28.07 -15.74 -6.09
CA ASP A 234 -26.92 -16.64 -6.26
C ASP A 234 -26.74 -17.07 -7.72
N PHE A 235 -25.49 -17.21 -8.17
CA PHE A 235 -25.18 -17.77 -9.48
C PHE A 235 -25.34 -19.30 -9.46
N THR A 236 -25.80 -19.86 -10.58
CA THR A 236 -25.89 -21.30 -10.84
C THR A 236 -24.70 -21.75 -11.68
N GLY A 237 -24.00 -22.78 -11.23
CA GLY A 237 -22.75 -23.29 -11.82
C GLY A 237 -21.61 -23.27 -10.81
N SER A 238 -20.48 -23.89 -11.15
CA SER A 238 -19.30 -23.95 -10.30
C SER A 238 -18.20 -23.06 -10.87
N LEU A 239 -17.58 -22.23 -10.04
CA LEU A 239 -16.40 -21.44 -10.40
C LEU A 239 -15.15 -21.99 -9.67
N PRO A 240 -13.92 -21.70 -10.15
CA PRO A 240 -12.69 -22.06 -9.44
C PRO A 240 -12.59 -21.30 -8.11
N ALA A 241 -11.79 -21.79 -7.16
CA ALA A 241 -11.66 -21.20 -5.83
C ALA A 241 -10.82 -19.91 -5.76
N SER A 242 -10.19 -19.50 -6.87
CA SER A 242 -9.54 -18.21 -7.04
C SER A 242 -9.57 -17.76 -8.50
N VAL A 243 -9.47 -16.46 -8.74
CA VAL A 243 -9.15 -15.90 -10.07
C VAL A 243 -7.74 -16.36 -10.48
N PRO A 244 -7.48 -16.75 -11.75
CA PRO A 244 -6.12 -17.03 -12.22
C PRO A 244 -5.24 -15.79 -12.04
N ASN A 245 -4.07 -15.95 -11.41
CA ASN A 245 -3.22 -14.82 -11.00
C ASN A 245 -2.34 -14.31 -12.15
N THR A 246 -3.00 -13.82 -13.20
CA THR A 246 -2.37 -13.40 -14.45
C THR A 246 -2.46 -11.88 -14.63
N ARG A 247 -1.32 -11.26 -14.93
CA ARG A 247 -1.21 -9.87 -15.38
C ARG A 247 -1.82 -9.77 -16.77
N ALA A 248 -2.94 -9.06 -16.88
CA ALA A 248 -3.72 -8.94 -18.11
C ALA A 248 -4.67 -7.74 -18.01
N ASP A 249 -4.86 -7.00 -19.10
CA ASP A 249 -5.67 -5.79 -19.13
C ASP A 249 -7.11 -5.99 -18.61
N PHE A 250 -7.55 -5.09 -17.73
CA PHE A 250 -8.93 -5.02 -17.23
C PHE A 250 -9.76 -4.11 -18.14
N VAL A 251 -10.50 -4.74 -19.06
CA VAL A 251 -11.27 -4.07 -20.11
C VAL A 251 -12.75 -4.04 -19.75
N MET A 252 -13.37 -2.87 -19.81
CA MET A 252 -14.79 -2.67 -19.49
C MET A 252 -15.59 -2.14 -20.69
N GLY A 253 -16.87 -2.51 -20.76
CA GLY A 253 -17.81 -2.00 -21.76
C GLY A 253 -17.72 -2.61 -23.16
N GLU A 254 -16.87 -3.61 -23.41
CA GLU A 254 -16.73 -4.19 -24.76
C GLU A 254 -18.04 -4.83 -25.24
N ASN A 255 -18.46 -4.48 -26.46
CA ASN A 255 -19.76 -4.84 -27.07
C ASN A 255 -21.00 -4.29 -26.32
N LEU A 256 -20.84 -3.48 -25.27
CA LEU A 256 -21.96 -2.91 -24.53
C LEU A 256 -22.54 -1.70 -25.26
N LYS A 257 -23.86 -1.71 -25.45
CA LYS A 257 -24.64 -0.59 -25.98
C LYS A 257 -25.40 0.08 -24.84
N GLY A 258 -24.86 1.18 -24.32
CA GLY A 258 -25.37 1.74 -23.08
C GLY A 258 -24.48 2.80 -22.44
N TYR A 259 -24.67 2.96 -21.14
CA TYR A 259 -23.92 3.89 -20.31
C TYR A 259 -23.47 3.21 -19.01
N LEU A 260 -22.31 3.61 -18.50
CA LEU A 260 -21.78 3.20 -17.19
C LEU A 260 -21.55 4.44 -16.32
N ASP A 261 -21.72 4.26 -15.01
CA ASP A 261 -21.46 5.25 -13.98
C ASP A 261 -21.03 4.58 -12.66
N GLU A 262 -20.32 5.28 -11.77
CA GLU A 262 -19.89 4.82 -10.44
C GLU A 262 -19.27 3.40 -10.42
N THR A 263 -18.37 3.11 -11.36
CA THR A 263 -17.79 1.77 -11.50
C THR A 263 -16.64 1.58 -10.52
N PHE A 264 -16.62 0.47 -9.77
CA PHE A 264 -15.53 0.16 -8.84
C PHE A 264 -15.18 -1.33 -8.79
N VAL A 265 -13.96 -1.60 -8.33
CA VAL A 265 -13.51 -2.95 -7.91
C VAL A 265 -13.05 -2.86 -6.46
N ASN A 266 -13.46 -3.79 -5.60
CA ASN A 266 -13.02 -3.88 -4.20
C ASN A 266 -12.55 -5.30 -3.87
N SER A 267 -11.50 -5.43 -3.07
CA SER A 267 -10.90 -6.74 -2.70
C SER A 267 -11.65 -7.51 -1.61
N LEU A 268 -12.75 -6.96 -1.10
CA LEU A 268 -13.65 -7.58 -0.13
C LEU A 268 -15.03 -7.89 -0.75
N LEU A 269 -15.94 -8.42 0.07
CA LEU A 269 -17.33 -8.73 -0.28
C LEU A 269 -18.23 -7.58 0.19
N MET A 270 -18.53 -6.65 -0.72
CA MET A 270 -19.10 -5.34 -0.39
C MET A 270 -20.56 -5.14 -0.81
N GLY A 271 -21.17 -6.13 -1.47
CA GLY A 271 -22.61 -6.15 -1.79
C GLY A 271 -23.08 -4.92 -2.57
N THR A 272 -23.69 -3.96 -1.88
CA THR A 272 -24.28 -2.74 -2.46
C THR A 272 -23.49 -1.45 -2.20
N LEU A 273 -22.21 -1.53 -1.81
CA LEU A 273 -21.26 -0.39 -1.87
C LEU A 273 -21.30 0.26 -3.27
N GLY A 274 -21.14 1.57 -3.39
CA GLY A 274 -21.17 2.25 -4.71
C GLY A 274 -22.56 2.57 -5.26
N ARG A 275 -23.65 2.17 -4.57
CA ARG A 275 -25.00 2.75 -4.82
C ARG A 275 -25.07 4.25 -4.50
N ASN A 276 -24.28 4.67 -3.53
CA ASN A 276 -23.96 6.07 -3.26
C ASN A 276 -22.46 6.26 -3.55
N PRO A 277 -22.00 7.49 -3.83
CA PRO A 277 -20.58 7.78 -3.99
C PRO A 277 -19.74 7.22 -2.84
N ILE A 278 -18.63 6.56 -3.16
CA ILE A 278 -17.81 5.86 -2.15
C ILE A 278 -16.96 6.87 -1.37
N SER A 279 -17.11 6.85 -0.05
CA SER A 279 -16.19 7.45 0.93
C SER A 279 -15.19 6.40 1.41
N PHE A 280 -13.93 6.81 1.63
CA PHE A 280 -12.85 5.92 2.10
C PHE A 280 -12.62 6.00 3.62
N ASP A 281 -13.59 6.53 4.34
CA ASP A 281 -13.60 6.75 5.80
C ASP A 281 -13.79 5.47 6.63
N THR A 282 -13.94 4.30 5.99
CA THR A 282 -14.04 3.00 6.67
C THR A 282 -13.06 1.97 6.09
N TRP A 283 -12.50 1.13 6.96
CA TRP A 283 -11.50 0.11 6.61
C TRP A 283 -11.90 -0.80 5.44
N ASN A 284 -13.18 -1.10 5.26
CA ASN A 284 -13.61 -1.94 4.14
C ASN A 284 -13.68 -1.17 2.81
N ASN A 285 -13.96 0.14 2.87
CA ASN A 285 -14.02 0.98 1.68
C ASN A 285 -12.61 1.34 1.17
N THR A 286 -11.61 1.50 2.05
CA THR A 286 -10.20 1.69 1.64
C THR A 286 -9.64 0.50 0.82
N LYS A 287 -10.33 -0.65 0.83
CA LYS A 287 -9.99 -1.85 0.04
C LYS A 287 -10.56 -1.84 -1.39
N THR A 288 -11.13 -0.72 -1.81
CA THR A 288 -11.49 -0.42 -3.20
C THR A 288 -10.19 -0.28 -3.97
N LEU A 289 -9.97 -1.10 -5.01
CA LEU A 289 -8.73 -1.16 -5.79
C LEU A 289 -8.73 -0.20 -6.98
N ALA A 290 -9.91 0.26 -7.40
CA ALA A 290 -10.15 1.25 -8.44
C ALA A 290 -11.58 1.79 -8.32
N TYR A 291 -11.78 3.07 -8.65
CA TYR A 291 -13.10 3.73 -8.65
C TYR A 291 -13.21 4.81 -9.74
N TRP A 292 -13.95 4.51 -10.81
CA TRP A 292 -14.21 5.42 -11.92
C TRP A 292 -15.59 6.06 -11.79
N LYS A 293 -15.61 7.37 -11.54
CA LYS A 293 -16.81 8.19 -11.43
C LYS A 293 -17.29 8.77 -12.76
N TYR A 294 -16.40 8.83 -13.76
CA TYR A 294 -16.63 9.43 -15.08
C TYR A 294 -17.00 10.94 -15.10
N ASP A 295 -17.17 11.60 -13.95
CA ASP A 295 -17.45 13.04 -13.78
C ASP A 295 -16.52 13.99 -14.57
N ASP A 296 -15.22 13.66 -14.64
CA ASP A 296 -14.19 14.50 -15.27
C ASP A 296 -14.24 14.38 -16.81
N ALA A 297 -14.84 15.37 -17.47
CA ALA A 297 -14.96 15.42 -18.93
C ALA A 297 -13.60 15.38 -19.67
N ALA A 298 -12.52 15.83 -19.05
CA ALA A 298 -11.18 15.83 -19.63
C ALA A 298 -10.44 14.49 -19.38
N LYS A 299 -10.79 13.79 -18.30
CA LYS A 299 -10.26 12.47 -17.93
C LYS A 299 -11.36 11.50 -17.51
N PRO A 300 -12.28 11.09 -18.43
CA PRO A 300 -13.44 10.28 -18.05
C PRO A 300 -13.05 8.90 -17.50
N GLY A 301 -11.91 8.36 -17.89
CA GLY A 301 -11.39 7.10 -17.34
C GLY A 301 -10.56 7.26 -16.05
N LYS A 302 -10.51 8.43 -15.42
CA LYS A 302 -9.70 8.66 -14.22
C LYS A 302 -10.09 7.74 -13.07
N ASP A 303 -9.12 7.06 -12.49
CA ASP A 303 -9.27 6.33 -11.24
C ASP A 303 -9.24 7.32 -10.07
N SER A 304 -10.31 7.33 -9.27
CA SER A 304 -10.48 8.24 -8.14
C SER A 304 -9.85 7.72 -6.84
N HIS A 305 -9.29 6.50 -6.83
CA HIS A 305 -8.73 5.90 -5.63
C HIS A 305 -7.44 5.13 -5.92
N THR A 306 -6.31 5.83 -5.79
CA THR A 306 -4.97 5.31 -6.13
C THR A 306 -3.96 5.69 -5.04
N TRP A 307 -2.87 4.94 -4.95
CA TRP A 307 -1.76 5.26 -4.04
C TRP A 307 -1.20 6.66 -4.28
N ALA A 308 -1.20 7.11 -5.55
CA ALA A 308 -0.74 8.44 -5.95
C ALA A 308 -1.67 9.55 -5.45
N ILE A 309 -3.00 9.37 -5.55
CA ILE A 309 -3.98 10.31 -4.95
C ILE A 309 -3.79 10.37 -3.44
N ARG A 310 -3.53 9.22 -2.80
CA ARG A 310 -3.29 9.14 -1.35
C ARG A 310 -1.97 9.83 -0.96
N LEU A 311 -0.91 9.73 -1.77
CA LEU A 311 0.34 10.47 -1.58
C LEU A 311 0.11 11.99 -1.62
N GLU A 312 -0.68 12.49 -2.58
CA GLU A 312 -1.03 13.92 -2.66
C GLU A 312 -1.88 14.38 -1.47
N GLN A 313 -2.74 13.52 -0.92
CA GLN A 313 -3.47 13.80 0.32
C GLN A 313 -2.54 13.82 1.55
N ILE A 314 -1.56 12.91 1.63
CA ILE A 314 -0.52 12.90 2.68
C ILE A 314 0.28 14.21 2.65
N ARG A 315 0.74 14.62 1.46
CA ARG A 315 1.40 15.93 1.23
C ARG A 315 0.50 17.09 1.67
N THR A 316 -0.78 17.07 1.27
CA THR A 316 -1.75 18.10 1.66
C THR A 316 -1.95 18.17 3.17
N ALA A 317 -1.98 17.04 3.88
CA ALA A 317 -2.10 16.99 5.34
C ALA A 317 -0.83 17.45 6.07
N LEU A 318 0.32 17.46 5.40
CA LEU A 318 1.58 17.99 5.89
C LEU A 318 1.74 19.51 5.64
N ASN A 319 0.92 20.11 4.78
CA ASN A 319 0.93 21.57 4.57
C ASN A 319 0.60 22.29 5.89
N GLY A 320 1.53 23.13 6.36
CA GLY A 320 1.42 23.85 7.64
C GLY A 320 2.05 23.13 8.84
N GLN A 321 2.63 21.93 8.66
CA GLN A 321 3.49 21.31 9.67
C GLN A 321 4.91 21.89 9.57
N ALA A 322 5.49 22.29 10.70
CA ALA A 322 6.82 22.91 10.75
C ALA A 322 7.97 21.94 10.48
N GLY A 323 9.05 22.46 9.89
CA GLY A 323 10.28 21.71 9.55
C GLY A 323 10.20 20.94 8.23
N ASP A 324 11.36 20.67 7.65
CA ASP A 324 11.49 19.83 6.45
C ASP A 324 11.44 18.34 6.82
N ARG A 325 10.92 17.52 5.91
CA ARG A 325 10.80 16.07 6.12
C ARG A 325 10.80 15.31 4.80
N LYS A 326 11.36 14.10 4.82
CA LYS A 326 11.42 13.19 3.67
C LYS A 326 10.18 12.30 3.61
N ILE A 327 9.66 12.05 2.42
CA ILE A 327 8.62 11.05 2.13
C ILE A 327 9.17 10.05 1.12
N ARG A 328 9.33 8.80 1.56
CA ARG A 328 10.05 7.75 0.83
C ARG A 328 9.15 6.59 0.45
N LEU A 329 9.44 5.96 -0.68
CA LEU A 329 8.71 4.78 -1.15
C LEU A 329 9.03 3.58 -0.26
N GLY A 330 8.07 3.15 0.55
CA GLY A 330 8.18 1.92 1.33
C GLY A 330 7.85 0.71 0.46
N ILE A 331 8.82 -0.20 0.32
CA ILE A 331 8.71 -1.43 -0.48
C ILE A 331 8.84 -2.65 0.44
N ALA A 332 7.77 -3.44 0.53
CA ALA A 332 7.73 -4.60 1.43
C ALA A 332 7.19 -5.86 0.72
N GLY A 333 7.50 -7.03 1.25
CA GLY A 333 6.91 -8.31 0.83
C GLY A 333 6.94 -8.60 -0.68
N GLY A 334 5.82 -9.01 -1.27
CA GLY A 334 5.76 -9.53 -2.65
C GLY A 334 6.62 -10.77 -2.85
N GLU A 335 7.11 -10.96 -4.08
CA GLU A 335 8.02 -12.06 -4.45
C GLU A 335 9.51 -11.70 -4.23
N TRP A 336 9.82 -10.82 -3.27
CA TRP A 336 11.13 -10.20 -3.12
C TRP A 336 12.30 -11.20 -3.11
N LEU A 337 12.17 -12.36 -2.44
CA LEU A 337 13.21 -13.41 -2.43
C LEU A 337 13.57 -13.90 -3.83
N LYS A 338 12.58 -14.03 -4.73
CA LYS A 338 12.80 -14.42 -6.13
C LYS A 338 13.47 -13.30 -6.91
N MET A 339 13.00 -12.06 -6.70
CA MET A 339 13.54 -10.85 -7.32
C MET A 339 15.02 -10.65 -6.96
N VAL A 340 15.37 -10.62 -5.65
CA VAL A 340 16.76 -10.43 -5.22
C VAL A 340 17.67 -11.59 -5.66
N GLY A 341 17.11 -12.80 -5.79
CA GLY A 341 17.82 -13.98 -6.30
C GLY A 341 18.24 -13.90 -7.78
N ASN A 342 17.62 -13.04 -8.60
CA ASN A 342 17.85 -12.96 -10.04
C ASN A 342 18.50 -11.62 -10.43
N ALA A 343 19.62 -11.67 -11.16
CA ALA A 343 20.37 -10.46 -11.53
C ALA A 343 19.56 -9.49 -12.41
N THR A 344 18.89 -9.99 -13.45
CA THR A 344 18.04 -9.18 -14.32
C THR A 344 16.87 -8.58 -13.55
N ALA A 345 16.26 -9.35 -12.64
CA ALA A 345 15.16 -8.85 -11.82
C ALA A 345 15.60 -7.73 -10.85
N ARG A 346 16.80 -7.82 -10.26
CA ARG A 346 17.36 -6.71 -9.46
C ARG A 346 17.57 -5.44 -10.29
N THR A 347 18.08 -5.57 -11.52
CA THR A 347 18.25 -4.41 -12.42
C THR A 347 16.90 -3.83 -12.86
N ASN A 348 15.91 -4.67 -13.17
CA ASN A 348 14.54 -4.22 -13.49
C ASN A 348 13.91 -3.49 -12.30
N PHE A 349 13.98 -4.08 -11.11
CA PHE A 349 13.51 -3.50 -9.85
C PHE A 349 14.11 -2.13 -9.59
N ALA A 350 15.44 -2.01 -9.68
CA ALA A 350 16.12 -0.74 -9.47
C ALA A 350 15.68 0.35 -10.46
N ASN A 351 15.53 0.01 -11.74
CA ASN A 351 15.02 0.94 -12.75
C ASN A 351 13.55 1.32 -12.54
N ASN A 352 12.71 0.37 -12.09
CA ASN A 352 11.30 0.64 -11.83
C ASN A 352 11.09 1.48 -10.56
N VAL A 353 11.87 1.24 -9.50
CA VAL A 353 11.89 2.11 -8.31
C VAL A 353 12.32 3.54 -8.67
N LYS A 354 13.37 3.69 -9.50
CA LYS A 354 13.81 5.00 -9.98
C LYS A 354 12.70 5.77 -10.70
N LYS A 355 12.01 5.14 -11.66
CA LYS A 355 10.89 5.77 -12.38
C LYS A 355 9.80 6.25 -11.43
N VAL A 356 9.46 5.49 -10.39
CA VAL A 356 8.43 5.87 -9.41
C VAL A 356 8.90 7.05 -8.57
N ILE A 357 10.15 7.05 -8.12
CA ILE A 357 10.75 8.16 -7.38
C ILE A 357 10.72 9.45 -8.22
N GLU A 358 11.16 9.39 -9.48
CA GLU A 358 11.18 10.53 -10.41
C GLU A 358 9.77 11.01 -10.79
N GLN A 359 8.85 10.09 -11.11
CA GLN A 359 7.49 10.42 -11.54
C GLN A 359 6.65 11.07 -10.44
N TYR A 360 6.84 10.66 -9.18
CA TYR A 360 6.03 11.12 -8.05
C TYR A 360 6.79 12.04 -7.09
N ASN A 361 8.02 12.44 -7.44
CA ASN A 361 8.88 13.33 -6.66
C ASN A 361 9.05 12.89 -5.19
N LEU A 362 9.38 11.61 -4.99
CA LEU A 362 9.67 11.04 -3.66
C LEU A 362 11.14 11.28 -3.31
N ASP A 363 11.47 11.41 -2.03
CA ASP A 363 12.85 11.69 -1.59
C ASP A 363 13.76 10.45 -1.64
N GLY A 364 13.17 9.26 -1.83
CA GLY A 364 13.91 8.00 -1.76
C GLY A 364 13.06 6.75 -1.68
N ALA A 365 13.70 5.65 -1.27
CA ALA A 365 13.07 4.36 -0.99
C ALA A 365 13.53 3.77 0.36
N ASP A 366 12.69 2.91 0.94
CA ASP A 366 13.05 1.96 2.00
C ASP A 366 12.70 0.54 1.54
N LEU A 367 13.55 -0.43 1.91
CA LEU A 367 13.30 -1.85 1.66
C LEU A 367 13.03 -2.57 3.00
N ASP A 368 11.81 -3.07 3.15
CA ASP A 368 11.35 -3.81 4.34
C ASP A 368 11.06 -5.27 3.96
N PHE A 369 12.15 -6.03 3.78
CA PHE A 369 12.12 -7.38 3.22
C PHE A 369 12.31 -8.48 4.29
N GLU A 370 11.18 -9.00 4.75
CA GLU A 370 11.08 -10.01 5.81
C GLU A 370 10.90 -11.44 5.25
N TRP A 371 11.68 -12.46 5.61
CA TRP A 371 13.00 -12.42 6.25
C TRP A 371 14.01 -13.21 5.40
N ALA A 372 15.25 -12.71 5.32
CA ALA A 372 16.36 -13.46 4.75
C ALA A 372 16.91 -14.43 5.81
N TYR A 373 16.61 -15.74 5.66
CA TYR A 373 17.01 -16.76 6.64
C TYR A 373 18.34 -17.45 6.31
N SER A 374 18.76 -17.49 5.05
CA SER A 374 20.05 -18.07 4.66
C SER A 374 21.09 -17.01 4.31
N GLY A 375 22.37 -17.37 4.41
CA GLY A 375 23.46 -16.53 3.92
C GLY A 375 23.38 -16.23 2.42
N THR A 376 22.75 -17.11 1.64
CA THR A 376 22.47 -16.87 0.21
C THR A 376 21.43 -15.78 0.02
N ASP A 377 20.35 -15.78 0.81
CA ASP A 377 19.29 -14.77 0.74
C ASP A 377 19.83 -13.39 1.14
N LEU A 378 20.61 -13.33 2.23
CA LEU A 378 21.28 -12.10 2.69
C LEU A 378 22.29 -11.57 1.66
N ALA A 379 23.08 -12.45 1.03
CA ALA A 379 24.01 -12.05 -0.04
C ALA A 379 23.30 -11.59 -1.31
N ASN A 380 22.12 -12.13 -1.63
CA ASN A 380 21.31 -11.69 -2.76
C ASN A 380 20.58 -10.37 -2.47
N TYR A 381 20.06 -10.19 -1.26
CA TYR A 381 19.48 -8.92 -0.80
C TYR A 381 20.54 -7.81 -0.80
N SER A 382 21.76 -8.09 -0.30
CA SER A 382 22.89 -7.16 -0.36
C SER A 382 23.19 -6.69 -1.79
N LYS A 383 23.16 -7.60 -2.79
CA LYS A 383 23.31 -7.24 -4.21
C LYS A 383 22.15 -6.40 -4.76
N ALA A 384 20.95 -6.50 -4.19
CA ALA A 384 19.81 -5.68 -4.59
C ALA A 384 19.94 -4.26 -4.04
N ILE A 385 20.39 -4.12 -2.80
CA ILE A 385 20.69 -2.82 -2.17
C ILE A 385 21.77 -2.08 -2.97
N VAL A 386 22.90 -2.74 -3.28
CA VAL A 386 23.97 -2.15 -4.09
C VAL A 386 23.49 -1.79 -5.50
N GLN A 387 22.78 -2.70 -6.18
CA GLN A 387 22.23 -2.43 -7.52
C GLN A 387 21.24 -1.25 -7.52
N LEU A 388 20.44 -1.10 -6.46
CA LEU A 388 19.51 0.00 -6.31
C LEU A 388 20.25 1.33 -6.13
N ARG A 389 21.28 1.39 -5.27
CA ARG A 389 22.14 2.57 -5.12
C ARG A 389 22.82 2.97 -6.44
N GLU A 390 23.35 2.01 -7.20
CA GLU A 390 23.98 2.28 -8.51
C GLU A 390 23.03 2.98 -9.49
N VAL A 391 21.75 2.60 -9.50
CA VAL A 391 20.75 3.15 -10.43
C VAL A 391 20.16 4.47 -9.92
N LEU A 392 19.85 4.56 -8.63
CA LEU A 392 19.30 5.77 -8.01
C LEU A 392 20.32 6.93 -7.97
N GLY A 393 21.60 6.62 -7.80
CA GLY A 393 22.66 7.61 -7.58
C GLY A 393 22.85 7.94 -6.10
N LYS A 394 23.80 8.83 -5.80
CA LYS A 394 24.17 9.19 -4.41
C LYS A 394 23.16 10.13 -3.73
N ASP A 395 22.44 10.93 -4.52
CA ASP A 395 21.62 12.05 -4.04
C ASP A 395 20.18 11.66 -3.69
N VAL A 396 19.76 10.45 -4.05
CA VAL A 396 18.44 9.88 -3.70
C VAL A 396 18.57 9.08 -2.40
N PHE A 397 17.64 9.26 -1.46
CA PHE A 397 17.74 8.59 -0.17
C PHE A 397 17.39 7.10 -0.27
N LEU A 398 18.16 6.22 0.37
CA LEU A 398 17.97 4.79 0.37
C LEU A 398 18.27 4.21 1.76
N THR A 399 17.26 3.62 2.39
CA THR A 399 17.42 2.88 3.66
C THR A 399 16.98 1.44 3.51
N VAL A 400 17.27 0.65 4.54
CA VAL A 400 16.72 -0.69 4.69
C VAL A 400 16.23 -0.89 6.11
N SER A 401 15.04 -1.46 6.23
CA SER A 401 14.47 -1.93 7.48
C SER A 401 14.85 -3.39 7.69
N LEU A 402 15.58 -3.64 8.78
CA LEU A 402 16.13 -4.95 9.16
C LEU A 402 15.67 -5.30 10.59
N HIS A 403 15.73 -6.58 10.96
CA HIS A 403 15.36 -7.05 12.31
C HIS A 403 16.53 -7.76 12.98
N PRO A 404 16.59 -7.80 14.33
CA PRO A 404 17.66 -8.47 15.08
C PRO A 404 17.94 -9.96 14.76
N VAL A 405 17.12 -10.61 13.93
CA VAL A 405 17.34 -11.99 13.45
C VAL A 405 17.78 -12.08 11.97
N SER A 406 17.77 -10.97 11.24
CA SER A 406 17.97 -10.92 9.78
C SER A 406 18.62 -9.60 9.32
N TYR A 407 19.64 -9.12 10.05
CA TYR A 407 20.34 -7.86 9.75
C TYR A 407 21.70 -8.02 9.04
N LYS A 408 22.13 -9.26 8.77
CA LYS A 408 23.52 -9.57 8.35
C LYS A 408 23.77 -9.42 6.84
N ILE A 409 23.55 -8.21 6.34
CA ILE A 409 23.88 -7.79 4.97
C ILE A 409 25.38 -7.44 4.83
N SER A 410 25.89 -7.41 3.60
CA SER A 410 27.31 -7.18 3.34
C SER A 410 27.76 -5.75 3.66
N ALA A 411 29.07 -5.56 3.89
CA ALA A 411 29.65 -4.24 4.16
C ALA A 411 29.39 -3.23 3.03
N GLU A 412 29.38 -3.69 1.78
CA GLU A 412 29.07 -2.86 0.61
C GLU A 412 27.60 -2.39 0.63
N ALA A 413 26.68 -3.23 1.08
CA ALA A 413 25.27 -2.86 1.25
C ALA A 413 25.06 -1.89 2.43
N ILE A 414 25.78 -2.08 3.53
CA ILE A 414 25.80 -1.14 4.68
C ILE A 414 26.37 0.23 4.26
N ALA A 415 27.40 0.25 3.42
CA ALA A 415 27.96 1.48 2.88
C ALA A 415 27.00 2.17 1.89
N ALA A 416 26.23 1.40 1.12
CA ALA A 416 25.33 1.91 0.08
C ALA A 416 24.04 2.56 0.63
N VAL A 417 23.62 2.27 1.85
CA VAL A 417 22.41 2.88 2.46
C VAL A 417 22.76 4.11 3.27
N ASP A 418 21.84 5.07 3.34
CA ASP A 418 22.00 6.28 4.15
C ASP A 418 21.95 5.94 5.65
N PHE A 419 20.90 5.23 6.07
CA PHE A 419 20.80 4.60 7.39
C PHE A 419 20.13 3.22 7.33
N ILE A 420 20.20 2.49 8.44
CA ILE A 420 19.53 1.21 8.67
C ILE A 420 18.59 1.35 9.86
N SER A 421 17.32 1.04 9.65
CA SER A 421 16.34 0.90 10.72
C SER A 421 16.37 -0.52 11.27
N LEU A 422 16.48 -0.67 12.60
CA LEU A 422 16.51 -1.97 13.27
C LEU A 422 15.21 -2.19 14.06
N GLN A 423 14.34 -3.06 13.55
CA GLN A 423 13.07 -3.43 14.15
C GLN A 423 13.25 -4.20 15.48
N CYS A 424 13.56 -3.50 16.58
CA CYS A 424 13.74 -4.08 17.92
C CYS A 424 12.40 -4.37 18.63
N TYR A 425 11.54 -5.10 17.95
CA TYR A 425 10.20 -5.53 18.36
C TYR A 425 9.77 -6.75 17.52
N GLY A 426 8.63 -7.35 17.83
CA GLY A 426 8.09 -8.46 17.02
C GLY A 426 6.76 -8.96 17.61
N PRO A 427 6.40 -10.23 17.44
CA PRO A 427 5.42 -10.86 18.32
C PRO A 427 6.02 -11.32 19.65
N SER A 428 7.35 -11.51 19.78
CA SER A 428 7.95 -12.01 21.03
C SER A 428 8.05 -10.92 22.10
N VAL A 429 7.55 -11.21 23.30
CA VAL A 429 7.60 -10.30 24.46
C VAL A 429 9.02 -9.94 24.89
N GLU A 430 10.02 -10.81 24.63
CA GLU A 430 11.41 -10.55 25.01
C GLU A 430 11.99 -9.30 24.34
N LEU A 431 11.59 -9.03 23.09
CA LEU A 431 12.05 -7.90 22.27
C LEU A 431 11.60 -6.54 22.83
N PHE A 432 10.57 -6.52 23.67
CA PHE A 432 10.03 -5.28 24.24
C PHE A 432 10.92 -4.73 25.37
N SER A 433 11.71 -5.57 26.04
CA SER A 433 12.53 -5.17 27.18
C SER A 433 13.67 -4.19 26.82
N MET A 434 14.05 -3.34 27.77
CA MET A 434 15.18 -2.41 27.60
C MET A 434 16.52 -3.14 27.45
N GLU A 435 16.72 -4.24 28.18
CA GLU A 435 17.94 -5.07 28.07
C GLU A 435 18.08 -5.68 26.67
N ARG A 436 16.97 -6.12 26.08
CA ARG A 436 16.97 -6.68 24.72
C ARG A 436 17.20 -5.61 23.66
N PHE A 437 16.55 -4.45 23.79
CA PHE A 437 16.77 -3.29 22.92
C PHE A 437 18.25 -2.87 22.87
N LYS A 438 18.91 -2.77 24.03
CA LYS A 438 20.35 -2.48 24.12
C LYS A 438 21.23 -3.56 23.48
N SER A 439 20.93 -4.84 23.73
CA SER A 439 21.76 -5.95 23.23
C SER A 439 21.59 -6.21 21.73
N ASP A 440 20.39 -6.01 21.17
CA ASP A 440 20.15 -6.09 19.73
C ASP A 440 20.89 -4.96 18.98
N GLY A 441 20.81 -3.72 19.47
CA GLY A 441 21.56 -2.58 18.91
C GLY A 441 23.08 -2.79 18.98
N LYS A 442 23.60 -3.25 20.13
CA LYS A 442 25.02 -3.62 20.27
C LYS A 442 25.42 -4.74 19.29
N ALA A 443 24.58 -5.76 19.09
CA ALA A 443 24.90 -6.86 18.18
C ALA A 443 24.98 -6.41 16.71
N ALA A 444 24.16 -5.44 16.30
CA ALA A 444 24.23 -4.82 14.98
C ALA A 444 25.52 -4.00 14.78
N VAL A 445 25.94 -3.24 15.80
CA VAL A 445 27.21 -2.48 15.78
C VAL A 445 28.42 -3.42 15.80
N ASP A 446 28.45 -4.43 16.68
CA ASP A 446 29.53 -5.44 16.77
C ASP A 446 29.69 -6.26 15.47
N TYR A 447 28.64 -6.35 14.65
CA TYR A 447 28.68 -6.98 13.33
C TYR A 447 29.31 -6.09 12.25
N GLY A 448 29.30 -4.76 12.43
CA GLY A 448 29.90 -3.79 11.51
C GLY A 448 28.95 -2.74 10.94
N ILE A 449 27.72 -2.59 11.45
CA ILE A 449 26.87 -1.45 11.09
C ILE A 449 27.35 -0.22 11.88
N PRO A 450 27.68 0.93 11.24
CA PRO A 450 28.04 2.15 11.94
C PRO A 450 26.91 2.60 12.89
N GLN A 451 27.28 2.99 14.12
CA GLN A 451 26.33 3.28 15.20
C GLN A 451 25.45 4.50 14.88
N ASP A 452 26.06 5.52 14.31
CA ASP A 452 25.44 6.73 13.75
C ASP A 452 24.49 6.45 12.57
N LYS A 453 24.72 5.36 11.81
CA LYS A 453 23.80 4.88 10.77
C LYS A 453 22.67 3.98 11.29
N LEU A 454 22.64 3.61 12.58
CA LEU A 454 21.65 2.68 13.13
C LEU A 454 20.51 3.44 13.82
N VAL A 455 19.32 3.38 13.22
CA VAL A 455 18.08 3.95 13.74
C VAL A 455 17.31 2.85 14.48
N MET A 456 17.08 3.02 15.78
CA MET A 456 16.58 1.94 16.64
C MET A 456 15.05 1.90 16.70
N GLY A 457 14.47 0.73 16.45
CA GLY A 457 13.04 0.52 16.32
C GLY A 457 12.28 0.40 17.65
N VAL A 458 11.16 1.10 17.80
CA VAL A 458 10.27 1.02 18.97
C VAL A 458 8.83 0.63 18.58
N PRO A 459 8.16 -0.24 19.37
CA PRO A 459 6.79 -0.67 19.09
C PRO A 459 5.75 0.27 19.70
N PHE A 460 4.82 0.77 18.89
CA PHE A 460 3.62 1.49 19.34
C PHE A 460 2.40 0.55 19.40
N TYR A 461 2.60 -0.64 19.94
CA TYR A 461 1.58 -1.69 20.13
C TYR A 461 1.93 -2.58 21.31
N GLY A 462 1.01 -3.43 21.74
CA GLY A 462 1.26 -4.51 22.69
C GLY A 462 1.10 -5.89 22.05
N THR A 463 1.73 -6.92 22.61
CA THR A 463 1.63 -8.33 22.15
C THR A 463 1.52 -9.32 23.31
N THR A 464 0.85 -10.45 23.08
CA THR A 464 0.77 -11.57 24.04
C THR A 464 1.97 -12.52 23.98
N GLY A 465 2.93 -12.30 23.07
CA GLY A 465 3.95 -13.28 22.70
C GLY A 465 3.62 -14.08 21.44
N THR A 466 2.38 -13.97 20.94
CA THR A 466 1.86 -14.78 19.83
C THR A 466 1.67 -13.95 18.55
N ALA A 467 2.12 -14.48 17.41
CA ALA A 467 1.93 -13.85 16.11
C ALA A 467 0.43 -13.81 15.73
N GLY A 468 -0.07 -12.63 15.39
CA GLY A 468 -1.50 -12.37 15.18
C GLY A 468 -2.25 -11.96 16.45
N GLU A 469 -1.57 -11.88 17.59
CA GLU A 469 -2.11 -11.37 18.86
C GLU A 469 -1.38 -10.09 19.29
N GLN A 470 -1.32 -9.13 18.36
CA GLN A 470 -0.90 -7.76 18.60
C GLN A 470 -2.13 -6.84 18.69
N ALA A 471 -2.10 -5.89 19.62
CA ALA A 471 -3.11 -4.83 19.76
C ALA A 471 -2.43 -3.47 19.63
N ALA A 472 -2.94 -2.60 18.74
CA ALA A 472 -2.44 -1.24 18.59
C ALA A 472 -2.54 -0.47 19.91
N TYR A 473 -1.55 0.37 20.22
CA TYR A 473 -1.56 1.20 21.42
C TYR A 473 -2.79 2.13 21.46
N PHE A 474 -3.23 2.63 20.30
CA PHE A 474 -4.52 3.29 20.05
C PHE A 474 -5.70 2.54 20.66
N ASP A 475 -5.81 1.23 20.39
CA ASP A 475 -6.91 0.39 20.87
C ASP A 475 -6.74 0.08 22.38
N LEU A 476 -5.51 -0.07 22.87
CA LEU A 476 -5.22 -0.24 24.31
C LEU A 476 -5.56 1.00 25.15
N VAL A 477 -5.26 2.21 24.66
CA VAL A 477 -5.66 3.48 25.31
C VAL A 477 -7.17 3.68 25.17
N GLY A 478 -7.69 3.70 23.93
CA GLY A 478 -9.07 4.11 23.66
C GLY A 478 -10.15 3.11 24.10
N LYS A 479 -9.91 1.80 23.97
CA LYS A 479 -10.88 0.75 24.37
C LYS A 479 -10.42 -0.03 25.61
N GLY A 480 -9.11 -0.21 25.77
CA GLY A 480 -8.53 -0.85 26.93
C GLY A 480 -8.43 0.05 28.17
N ASN A 481 -8.69 1.36 28.05
CA ASN A 481 -8.57 2.35 29.11
C ASN A 481 -7.17 2.42 29.75
N LEU A 482 -6.11 2.17 28.95
CA LEU A 482 -4.73 2.36 29.40
C LEU A 482 -4.45 3.84 29.63
N THR A 483 -4.30 4.22 30.90
CA THR A 483 -3.95 5.58 31.35
C THR A 483 -2.62 5.64 32.14
N ASN A 484 -1.98 4.49 32.37
CA ASN A 484 -0.72 4.43 33.13
C ASN A 484 0.49 4.55 32.19
N THR A 485 1.19 5.68 32.27
CA THR A 485 2.36 6.03 31.46
C THR A 485 3.63 5.22 31.77
N SER A 486 3.60 4.34 32.77
CA SER A 486 4.71 3.46 33.18
C SER A 486 4.35 1.96 33.19
N ALA A 487 3.19 1.57 32.66
CA ALA A 487 2.77 0.16 32.63
C ALA A 487 3.17 -0.55 31.32
N ASP A 488 4.24 -1.35 31.37
CA ASP A 488 4.68 -2.19 30.24
C ASP A 488 3.87 -3.50 30.09
N THR A 489 2.84 -3.71 30.93
CA THR A 489 1.83 -4.76 30.70
C THR A 489 0.41 -4.21 30.93
N TRP A 490 -0.55 -4.64 30.11
CA TRP A 490 -1.95 -4.24 30.22
C TRP A 490 -2.92 -5.37 29.85
N SER A 491 -4.09 -5.42 30.50
CA SER A 491 -5.14 -6.40 30.20
C SER A 491 -6.17 -5.81 29.24
N TYR A 492 -6.43 -6.48 28.12
CA TYR A 492 -7.40 -6.07 27.10
C TYR A 492 -8.08 -7.30 26.49
N GLU A 493 -9.40 -7.26 26.28
CA GLU A 493 -10.21 -8.35 25.71
C GLU A 493 -9.93 -9.75 26.30
N GLY A 494 -9.66 -9.82 27.61
CA GLY A 494 -9.38 -11.08 28.33
C GLY A 494 -7.98 -11.66 28.13
N LYS A 495 -7.07 -10.91 27.48
CA LYS A 495 -5.64 -11.26 27.33
C LYS A 495 -4.76 -10.22 28.01
N ASN A 496 -3.52 -10.60 28.32
CA ASN A 496 -2.49 -9.69 28.81
C ASN A 496 -1.48 -9.42 27.69
N TYR A 497 -1.25 -8.14 27.42
CA TYR A 497 -0.31 -7.66 26.41
C TYR A 497 0.91 -7.05 27.10
N THR A 498 2.11 -7.42 26.65
CA THR A 498 3.36 -6.69 26.92
C THR A 498 3.48 -5.57 25.88
N LEU A 499 3.80 -4.36 26.33
CA LEU A 499 3.96 -3.17 25.49
C LEU A 499 5.17 -2.34 25.95
N ASN A 500 5.43 -1.22 25.29
CA ASN A 500 6.28 -0.17 25.85
C ASN A 500 5.42 1.03 26.23
N SER A 501 5.39 1.34 27.52
CA SER A 501 4.80 2.56 28.07
C SER A 501 5.60 3.80 27.67
N GLN A 502 5.02 4.99 27.83
CA GLN A 502 5.73 6.24 27.57
C GLN A 502 7.08 6.33 28.30
N ASN A 503 7.14 5.92 29.57
CA ASN A 503 8.38 5.91 30.34
C ASN A 503 9.47 5.03 29.68
N THR A 504 9.10 3.83 29.24
CA THR A 504 10.02 2.93 28.52
C THR A 504 10.41 3.46 27.14
N ILE A 505 9.50 4.14 26.42
CA ILE A 505 9.81 4.82 25.15
C ILE A 505 10.78 5.99 25.36
N ARG A 506 10.61 6.81 26.41
CA ARG A 506 11.57 7.87 26.76
C ARG A 506 12.94 7.29 27.05
N GLN A 507 13.03 6.28 27.92
CA GLN A 507 14.29 5.63 28.28
C GLN A 507 15.01 5.02 27.05
N LYS A 508 14.27 4.42 26.11
CA LYS A 508 14.82 3.93 24.83
C LYS A 508 15.35 5.07 23.96
N THR A 509 14.65 6.20 23.91
CA THR A 509 15.04 7.38 23.13
C THR A 509 16.26 8.09 23.73
N GLN A 510 16.27 8.29 25.05
CA GLN A 510 17.42 8.79 25.82
C GLN A 510 18.67 7.94 25.57
N TYR A 511 18.55 6.60 25.68
CA TYR A 511 19.66 5.70 25.39
C TYR A 511 20.20 5.86 23.96
N VAL A 512 19.32 6.01 22.96
CA VAL A 512 19.70 6.28 21.57
C VAL A 512 20.52 7.57 21.45
N CYS A 513 20.06 8.67 22.05
CA CYS A 513 20.73 9.96 22.00
C CYS A 513 22.08 9.96 22.73
N GLU A 514 22.11 9.42 23.95
CA GLU A 514 23.30 9.33 24.81
C GLU A 514 24.41 8.45 24.21
N ASN A 515 24.03 7.41 23.46
CA ASN A 515 24.95 6.44 22.90
C ASN A 515 25.21 6.67 21.40
N GLY A 516 24.83 7.82 20.85
CA GLY A 516 25.19 8.21 19.48
C GLY A 516 24.63 7.28 18.40
N PHE A 517 23.44 6.73 18.60
CA PHE A 517 22.67 6.07 17.55
C PHE A 517 21.99 7.12 16.66
N GLY A 518 21.71 6.79 15.40
CA GLY A 518 21.18 7.75 14.41
C GLY A 518 19.78 8.30 14.71
N GLY A 519 18.99 7.59 15.51
CA GLY A 519 17.66 8.04 15.92
C GLY A 519 16.69 6.91 16.28
N ILE A 520 15.40 7.21 16.21
CA ILE A 520 14.29 6.29 16.50
C ILE A 520 13.46 6.03 15.24
N MET A 521 13.03 4.78 15.07
CA MET A 521 11.97 4.42 14.14
C MET A 521 10.79 3.82 14.88
N SER A 522 9.57 4.29 14.61
CA SER A 522 8.35 3.77 15.25
C SER A 522 7.55 2.85 14.33
N TRP A 523 7.04 1.75 14.90
CA TRP A 523 5.99 0.94 14.27
C TRP A 523 4.67 1.11 15.03
N ASP A 524 3.70 1.88 14.53
CA ASP A 524 3.77 2.92 13.50
C ASP A 524 2.77 4.05 13.81
N LEU A 525 2.68 5.08 12.97
CA LEU A 525 1.77 6.22 13.20
C LEU A 525 0.29 5.83 13.34
N ALA A 526 -0.15 4.69 12.79
CA ALA A 526 -1.52 4.22 12.89
C ALA A 526 -1.79 3.33 14.12
N THR A 527 -0.74 2.95 14.85
CA THR A 527 -0.86 2.16 16.06
C THR A 527 -0.74 2.99 17.34
N ASP A 528 -0.18 4.20 17.31
CA ASP A 528 -0.25 5.16 18.43
C ASP A 528 -1.60 5.90 18.47
N VAL A 529 -1.85 6.61 19.58
CA VAL A 529 -2.81 7.72 19.61
C VAL A 529 -2.22 8.96 18.92
N ASP A 530 -3.06 9.94 18.57
CA ASP A 530 -2.61 11.21 17.96
C ASP A 530 -1.53 11.90 18.83
N VAL A 531 -0.52 12.52 18.20
CA VAL A 531 0.62 13.14 18.91
C VAL A 531 0.21 14.25 19.90
N THR A 532 -0.97 14.85 19.74
CA THR A 532 -1.50 15.84 20.69
C THR A 532 -2.08 15.21 21.97
N HIS A 533 -2.37 13.90 21.94
CA HIS A 533 -2.95 13.15 23.06
C HIS A 533 -1.92 12.94 24.19
N GLU A 534 -2.37 13.00 25.44
CA GLU A 534 -1.48 12.90 26.61
C GLU A 534 -0.70 11.58 26.69
N MET A 535 -1.31 10.48 26.22
CA MET A 535 -0.71 9.14 26.19
C MET A 535 0.21 8.86 24.98
N SER A 536 0.35 9.77 24.00
CA SER A 536 1.11 9.46 22.76
C SER A 536 2.54 9.02 23.05
N LEU A 537 2.94 7.92 22.40
CA LEU A 537 4.32 7.41 22.42
C LEU A 537 5.20 8.19 21.44
N LEU A 538 4.67 8.64 20.30
CA LEU A 538 5.38 9.52 19.37
C LEU A 538 5.75 10.86 19.99
N LYS A 539 4.84 11.43 20.80
CA LYS A 539 5.11 12.65 21.57
C LYS A 539 6.30 12.45 22.52
N ALA A 540 6.34 11.32 23.20
CA ALA A 540 7.46 10.96 24.08
C ALA A 540 8.78 10.82 23.30
N VAL A 541 8.79 10.22 22.10
CA VAL A 541 9.98 10.20 21.23
C VAL A 541 10.40 11.63 20.87
N LYS A 542 9.47 12.45 20.34
CA LYS A 542 9.78 13.81 19.87
C LYS A 542 10.36 14.69 20.97
N GLU A 543 9.76 14.69 22.17
CA GLU A 543 10.23 15.54 23.27
C GLU A 543 11.67 15.20 23.71
N GLU A 544 12.05 13.93 23.76
CA GLU A 544 13.44 13.56 24.05
C GLU A 544 14.38 13.95 22.89
N LEU A 545 14.01 13.67 21.63
CA LEU A 545 14.85 14.04 20.48
C LEU A 545 15.06 15.56 20.39
N ASP A 546 14.02 16.36 20.60
CA ASP A 546 14.11 17.83 20.64
C ASP A 546 15.04 18.31 21.77
N TYR A 547 14.96 17.70 22.96
CA TYR A 547 15.83 18.02 24.11
C TYR A 547 17.30 17.69 23.84
N TYR A 548 17.61 16.54 23.24
CA TYR A 548 19.01 16.17 22.93
C TYR A 548 19.57 16.87 21.68
N ALA A 549 18.72 17.35 20.78
CA ALA A 549 19.12 18.21 19.66
C ALA A 549 19.40 19.66 20.12
N ASN A 550 18.58 20.18 21.04
CA ASN A 550 18.70 21.52 21.60
C ASN A 550 18.77 21.47 23.13
N PRO A 551 19.87 20.97 23.73
CA PRO A 551 20.02 20.96 25.17
C PRO A 551 20.13 22.39 25.67
N THR A 552 19.03 22.95 26.16
CA THR A 552 19.01 24.26 26.82
C THR A 552 19.98 24.20 27.99
N VAL A 553 21.03 25.02 27.94
CA VAL A 553 22.00 25.14 29.02
C VAL A 553 21.30 25.76 30.23
N GLU A 554 20.97 24.92 31.22
CA GLU A 554 20.56 25.34 32.58
C GLU A 554 21.72 25.98 33.36
#